data_AF-A0A0X8V052-F1
#
_entry.id   AF-A0A0X8V052-F1
#
_cell.length_a   1.000
_cell.length_b   1.000
_cell.length_c   1.000
_cell.angle_alpha   90.00
_cell.angle_beta   90.00
_cell.angle_gamma   90.00
#
_symmetry.space_group_name_H-M   'P 1'
#
loop_
_entity.id
_entity.type
_entity.pdbx_description
1 polymer ?
#
loop_
_entity_poly.entity_id
_entity_poly.type
_entity_poly.pdbx_seq_one_letter_code
_entity_poly.pdbx_strand_id
1 'polypeptide(L)'
;MYSLVKKMDKRIIAILAVVIVVAAGAAAAFVLTNNNNKTEEKKGLYLLDAAVLDIDMGAMSGTPKVIDTIEYMYSSVYGELTDTAKGKTIADAKADTTFWDKYCKYTKLATVDSDGKIHYKTATNNKGSDSVEKVMDGPATKLIATGSAYAFSQYYFLCAKYDVKPFSDEAKNNTALVNEFQSLNYAGLTKADIATSSEDLAALYGAAYINRCSSLKTYDLEKLGTDVKNARGDSAPYNEVILMGSATIAKASNPEIVTTVETNNGHVMLMNAKDIPATFAMVDQIGIILGASEAQIDEVIQDLQLRLYKVYVSLTEKNAGLTTPHKAYFEGSSGKASSDTGSGKSLCDFFGWDTTLFDGAEHDTESLLTAKPDVLMFYTNDDRAKDVKMRVTS
;
A
#
# COMPACT_ATOMS: atom_id res chain seq x y z
N MET A 1 -25.98 26.19 7.92
CA MET A 1 -26.16 24.75 7.62
C MET A 1 -26.36 24.39 6.14
N TYR A 2 -26.61 25.32 5.22
CA TYR A 2 -26.85 25.00 3.78
C TYR A 2 -25.63 25.12 2.85
N SER A 3 -24.42 25.33 3.37
CA SER A 3 -23.22 25.67 2.58
C SER A 3 -22.20 24.53 2.40
N LEU A 4 -22.28 23.44 3.18
CA LEU A 4 -21.31 22.34 3.13
C LEU A 4 -21.69 21.26 2.11
N VAL A 5 -22.98 20.97 1.97
CA VAL A 5 -23.51 19.95 1.04
C VAL A 5 -23.19 20.28 -0.42
N LYS A 6 -23.10 21.57 -0.78
CA LYS A 6 -22.88 22.00 -2.17
C LYS A 6 -21.41 21.94 -2.64
N LYS A 7 -20.44 21.77 -1.72
CA LYS A 7 -19.01 21.62 -2.06
C LYS A 7 -18.62 20.16 -2.28
N MET A 8 -19.25 19.21 -1.59
CA MET A 8 -19.00 17.77 -1.75
C MET A 8 -19.29 17.27 -3.18
N ASP A 9 -20.39 17.72 -3.80
CA ASP A 9 -20.83 17.23 -5.11
C ASP A 9 -19.93 17.66 -6.28
N LYS A 10 -19.25 18.81 -6.15
CA LYS A 10 -18.41 19.35 -7.23
C LYS A 10 -17.04 18.67 -7.35
N ARG A 11 -16.54 18.04 -6.28
CA ARG A 11 -15.20 17.42 -6.24
C ARG A 11 -15.15 16.06 -6.93
N ILE A 12 -16.21 15.26 -6.81
CA ILE A 12 -16.30 13.93 -7.46
C ILE A 12 -16.22 14.05 -8.99
N ILE A 13 -16.68 15.18 -9.55
CA ILE A 13 -16.68 15.43 -11.00
C ILE A 13 -15.29 15.85 -11.53
N ALA A 14 -14.42 16.47 -10.72
CA ALA A 14 -13.12 17.00 -11.16
C ALA A 14 -11.98 15.97 -11.21
N ILE A 15 -12.16 14.78 -10.61
CA ILE A 15 -11.16 13.70 -10.57
C ILE A 15 -11.04 12.97 -11.94
N LEU A 16 -11.94 13.24 -12.89
CA LEU A 16 -12.09 12.51 -14.15
C LEU A 16 -11.02 12.76 -15.23
N ALA A 17 -10.26 13.86 -15.18
CA ALA A 17 -9.49 14.31 -16.36
C ALA A 17 -7.98 14.01 -16.35
N VAL A 18 -7.35 13.69 -15.20
CA VAL A 18 -5.87 13.69 -15.09
C VAL A 18 -5.26 12.28 -14.91
N VAL A 19 -6.05 11.27 -14.57
CA VAL A 19 -5.58 9.87 -14.44
C VAL A 19 -5.09 9.27 -15.77
N ILE A 20 -5.51 9.86 -16.90
CA ILE A 20 -5.36 9.27 -18.25
C ILE A 20 -3.95 9.44 -18.84
N VAL A 21 -3.15 10.42 -18.41
CA VAL A 21 -1.90 10.74 -19.13
C VAL A 21 -0.65 10.03 -18.59
N VAL A 22 -0.63 9.63 -17.31
CA VAL A 22 0.62 9.14 -16.67
C VAL A 22 0.78 7.62 -16.77
N ALA A 23 -0.29 6.82 -16.68
CA ALA A 23 -0.21 5.36 -16.82
C ALA A 23 0.19 4.91 -18.24
N ALA A 24 -0.18 5.69 -19.26
CA ALA A 24 0.22 5.43 -20.64
C ALA A 24 1.73 5.56 -20.85
N GLY A 25 2.43 6.40 -20.08
CA GLY A 25 3.88 6.62 -20.22
C GLY A 25 4.72 5.45 -19.71
N ALA A 26 4.38 4.87 -18.55
CA ALA A 26 5.10 3.74 -17.97
C ALA A 26 4.76 2.41 -18.66
N ALA A 27 3.48 2.17 -18.99
CA ALA A 27 3.07 1.00 -19.76
C ALA A 27 3.64 1.05 -21.19
N ALA A 28 3.66 2.22 -21.85
CA ALA A 28 4.30 2.34 -23.15
C ALA A 28 5.82 2.23 -23.06
N ALA A 29 6.49 2.75 -22.03
CA ALA A 29 7.94 2.59 -21.88
C ALA A 29 8.36 1.14 -21.60
N PHE A 30 7.54 0.37 -20.86
CA PHE A 30 7.81 -1.05 -20.58
C PHE A 30 7.43 -1.97 -21.76
N VAL A 31 6.43 -1.58 -22.58
CA VAL A 31 6.08 -2.27 -23.84
C VAL A 31 7.03 -1.87 -24.99
N LEU A 32 7.55 -0.64 -25.02
CA LEU A 32 8.43 -0.14 -26.09
C LEU A 32 9.91 -0.50 -25.93
N THR A 33 10.39 -0.89 -24.74
CA THR A 33 11.73 -1.50 -24.62
C THR A 33 11.81 -2.90 -25.25
N ASN A 34 10.68 -3.52 -25.59
CA ASN A 34 10.63 -4.80 -26.32
C ASN A 34 10.49 -4.66 -27.85
N ASN A 35 10.42 -3.44 -28.41
CA ASN A 35 10.15 -3.24 -29.85
C ASN A 35 11.21 -2.42 -30.60
N ASN A 36 12.47 -2.45 -30.15
CA ASN A 36 13.61 -2.03 -30.98
C ASN A 36 14.17 -3.23 -31.77
N ASN A 37 13.51 -3.57 -32.88
CA ASN A 37 14.07 -4.14 -34.14
C ASN A 37 15.39 -4.94 -34.08
N LYS A 38 15.50 -5.86 -33.12
CA LYS A 38 16.34 -7.06 -33.19
C LYS A 38 15.52 -8.18 -32.59
N THR A 39 15.32 -9.25 -33.35
CA THR A 39 14.92 -10.56 -32.82
C THR A 39 16.04 -11.05 -31.91
N GLU A 40 16.12 -10.50 -30.70
CA GLU A 40 16.90 -11.10 -29.63
C GLU A 40 16.18 -12.37 -29.18
N GLU A 41 16.93 -13.46 -29.11
CA GLU A 41 16.42 -14.76 -28.69
C GLU A 41 15.97 -14.65 -27.22
N LYS A 42 14.66 -14.73 -26.98
CA LYS A 42 14.11 -14.71 -25.61
C LYS A 42 14.64 -15.94 -24.87
N LYS A 43 15.19 -15.74 -23.67
CA LYS A 43 15.74 -16.79 -22.81
C LYS A 43 15.02 -16.83 -21.46
N GLY A 44 15.10 -17.96 -20.77
CA GLY A 44 14.51 -18.13 -19.44
C GLY A 44 13.00 -17.88 -19.44
N LEU A 45 12.50 -17.18 -18.43
CA LEU A 45 11.08 -16.87 -18.29
C LEU A 45 10.59 -15.79 -19.28
N TYR A 46 11.48 -15.09 -19.98
CA TYR A 46 11.05 -14.18 -21.06
C TYR A 46 10.36 -14.95 -22.21
N LEU A 47 10.55 -16.26 -22.31
CA LEU A 47 9.84 -17.13 -23.26
C LEU A 47 8.32 -17.19 -23.01
N LEU A 48 7.84 -16.81 -21.83
CA LEU A 48 6.42 -16.86 -21.48
C LEU A 48 5.60 -15.74 -22.10
N ASP A 49 6.23 -14.64 -22.53
CA ASP A 49 5.53 -13.40 -22.92
C ASP A 49 4.55 -12.88 -21.87
N ALA A 50 4.83 -13.20 -20.60
CA ALA A 50 4.04 -12.82 -19.44
C ALA A 50 4.21 -11.32 -19.10
N ALA A 51 3.18 -10.73 -18.52
CA ALA A 51 3.31 -9.46 -17.84
C ALA A 51 4.23 -9.62 -16.62
N VAL A 52 5.26 -8.79 -16.49
CA VAL A 52 6.21 -8.84 -15.36
C VAL A 52 6.02 -7.62 -14.47
N LEU A 53 5.65 -7.86 -13.21
CA LEU A 53 5.30 -6.85 -12.23
C LEU A 53 6.29 -6.88 -11.08
N ASP A 54 6.78 -5.71 -10.68
CA ASP A 54 7.59 -5.55 -9.47
C ASP A 54 6.68 -4.92 -8.38
N ILE A 55 6.35 -5.70 -7.36
CA ILE A 55 5.37 -5.38 -6.32
C ILE A 55 6.07 -4.92 -5.03
N ASP A 56 5.69 -3.77 -4.48
CA ASP A 56 6.18 -3.35 -3.17
C ASP A 56 5.49 -4.12 -2.04
N MET A 57 6.29 -4.86 -1.28
CA MET A 57 5.85 -5.59 -0.09
C MET A 57 5.15 -4.67 0.93
N GLY A 58 5.65 -3.44 1.10
CA GLY A 58 5.05 -2.44 1.98
C GLY A 58 3.70 -1.94 1.46
N ALA A 59 3.51 -1.88 0.15
CA ALA A 59 2.29 -1.41 -0.47
C ALA A 59 1.14 -2.43 -0.42
N MET A 60 1.43 -3.70 -0.13
CA MET A 60 0.42 -4.73 0.16
C MET A 60 0.04 -4.81 1.65
N SER A 61 0.55 -3.90 2.49
CA SER A 61 0.18 -3.81 3.91
C SER A 61 -1.10 -2.99 4.11
N GLY A 62 -1.61 -2.94 5.34
CA GLY A 62 -2.83 -2.22 5.72
C GLY A 62 -2.69 -0.69 5.65
N THR A 63 -2.45 -0.15 4.45
CA THR A 63 -2.21 1.26 4.15
C THR A 63 -2.96 1.66 2.88
N PRO A 64 -3.15 2.97 2.61
CA PRO A 64 -3.77 3.43 1.36
C PRO A 64 -3.09 2.91 0.08
N LYS A 65 -1.79 2.59 0.16
CA LYS A 65 -0.97 2.09 -0.95
C LYS A 65 -1.43 0.75 -1.52
N VAL A 66 -2.33 0.02 -0.86
CA VAL A 66 -2.91 -1.21 -1.41
C VAL A 66 -3.72 -0.92 -2.67
N ILE A 67 -4.45 0.21 -2.72
CA ILE A 67 -5.26 0.57 -3.88
C ILE A 67 -4.36 1.02 -5.02
N ASP A 68 -3.29 1.77 -4.72
CA ASP A 68 -2.25 2.11 -5.69
C ASP A 68 -1.64 0.84 -6.33
N THR A 69 -1.41 -0.20 -5.52
CA THR A 69 -0.89 -1.49 -6.00
C THR A 69 -1.89 -2.21 -6.90
N ILE A 70 -3.17 -2.21 -6.52
CA ILE A 70 -4.24 -2.79 -7.35
C ILE A 70 -4.34 -2.07 -8.70
N GLU A 71 -4.28 -0.74 -8.73
CA GLU A 71 -4.29 0.02 -9.99
C GLU A 71 -3.05 -0.27 -10.85
N TYR A 72 -1.88 -0.43 -10.25
CA TYR A 72 -0.65 -0.84 -10.95
C TYR A 72 -0.78 -2.25 -11.54
N MET A 73 -1.25 -3.21 -10.76
CA MET A 73 -1.50 -4.58 -11.23
C MET A 73 -2.52 -4.61 -12.37
N TYR A 74 -3.62 -3.86 -12.22
CA TYR A 74 -4.64 -3.73 -13.24
C TYR A 74 -4.07 -3.17 -14.53
N SER A 75 -3.39 -2.03 -14.46
CA SER A 75 -2.89 -1.34 -15.65
C SER A 75 -1.80 -2.12 -16.39
N SER A 76 -0.98 -2.86 -15.65
CA SER A 76 0.08 -3.70 -16.22
C SER A 76 -0.45 -4.91 -17.00
N VAL A 77 -1.62 -5.44 -16.63
CA VAL A 77 -2.20 -6.65 -17.24
C VAL A 77 -3.32 -6.33 -18.22
N TYR A 78 -4.20 -5.38 -17.88
CA TYR A 78 -5.43 -5.08 -18.62
C TYR A 78 -5.38 -3.75 -19.40
N GLY A 79 -4.35 -2.94 -19.18
CA GLY A 79 -4.21 -1.61 -19.76
C GLY A 79 -5.10 -0.57 -19.06
N GLU A 80 -5.68 0.35 -19.84
CA GLU A 80 -6.51 1.39 -19.25
C GLU A 80 -7.85 0.89 -18.67
N LEU A 81 -8.38 1.66 -17.72
CA LEU A 81 -9.77 1.52 -17.30
C LEU A 81 -10.72 1.73 -18.48
N THR A 82 -11.82 0.98 -18.52
CA THR A 82 -12.89 1.21 -19.50
C THR A 82 -13.58 2.55 -19.29
N ASP A 83 -14.20 3.09 -20.33
CA ASP A 83 -14.94 4.35 -20.24
C ASP A 83 -16.09 4.27 -19.23
N THR A 84 -16.76 3.11 -19.14
CA THR A 84 -17.78 2.83 -18.13
C THR A 84 -17.21 2.98 -16.72
N ALA A 85 -16.06 2.36 -16.45
CA ALA A 85 -15.40 2.41 -15.16
C ALA A 85 -14.93 3.84 -14.82
N LYS A 86 -14.34 4.55 -15.79
CA LYS A 86 -13.87 5.94 -15.61
C LYS A 86 -15.01 6.85 -15.11
N GLY A 87 -16.22 6.68 -15.64
CA GLY A 87 -17.42 7.45 -15.31
C GLY A 87 -18.09 7.13 -13.95
N LYS A 88 -17.63 6.11 -13.21
CA LYS A 88 -18.26 5.73 -11.93
C LYS A 88 -17.99 6.74 -10.81
N THR A 89 -18.94 6.80 -9.89
CA THR A 89 -18.94 7.64 -8.68
C THR A 89 -19.00 6.79 -7.42
N ILE A 90 -18.75 7.40 -6.25
CA ILE A 90 -18.89 6.71 -4.96
C ILE A 90 -20.35 6.30 -4.68
N ALA A 91 -21.32 7.03 -5.22
CA ALA A 91 -22.73 6.67 -5.10
C ALA A 91 -23.03 5.37 -5.86
N ASP A 92 -22.44 5.19 -7.05
CA ASP A 92 -22.54 3.93 -7.80
C ASP A 92 -21.93 2.76 -7.01
N ALA A 93 -20.75 2.98 -6.42
CA ALA A 93 -20.08 1.96 -5.61
C ALA A 93 -20.93 1.51 -4.41
N LYS A 94 -21.61 2.45 -3.73
CA LYS A 94 -22.51 2.15 -2.61
C LYS A 94 -23.79 1.43 -3.04
N ALA A 95 -24.25 1.67 -4.26
CA ALA A 95 -25.43 1.02 -4.82
C ALA A 95 -25.15 -0.43 -5.29
N ASP A 96 -23.92 -0.73 -5.67
CA ASP A 96 -23.48 -2.09 -6.01
C ASP A 96 -23.23 -2.92 -4.74
N THR A 97 -24.27 -3.60 -4.26
CA THR A 97 -24.20 -4.38 -3.02
C THR A 97 -23.21 -5.53 -3.09
N THR A 98 -22.97 -6.11 -4.27
CA THR A 98 -22.01 -7.21 -4.43
C THR A 98 -20.58 -6.73 -4.21
N PHE A 99 -20.22 -5.59 -4.80
CA PHE A 99 -18.94 -4.95 -4.54
C PHE A 99 -18.83 -4.43 -3.10
N TRP A 100 -19.85 -3.68 -2.66
CA TRP A 100 -19.80 -2.94 -1.40
C TRP A 100 -19.69 -3.87 -0.20
N ASP A 101 -20.49 -4.94 -0.18
CA ASP A 101 -20.51 -5.88 0.94
C ASP A 101 -19.23 -6.72 1.01
N LYS A 102 -18.62 -7.03 -0.14
CA LYS A 102 -17.42 -7.86 -0.20
C LYS A 102 -16.15 -7.09 0.13
N TYR A 103 -16.04 -5.84 -0.33
CA TYR A 103 -14.76 -5.11 -0.30
C TYR A 103 -14.76 -3.85 0.56
N CYS A 104 -15.91 -3.20 0.78
CA CYS A 104 -15.93 -1.86 1.41
C CYS A 104 -16.37 -1.85 2.87
N LYS A 105 -17.13 -2.85 3.33
CA LYS A 105 -17.55 -2.95 4.74
C LYS A 105 -16.41 -3.48 5.60
N TYR A 106 -16.07 -2.75 6.65
CA TYR A 106 -15.02 -3.13 7.59
C TYR A 106 -15.41 -2.87 9.04
N THR A 107 -14.74 -3.54 9.97
CA THR A 107 -14.90 -3.33 11.41
C THR A 107 -13.82 -2.37 11.90
N LYS A 108 -14.21 -1.27 12.56
CA LYS A 108 -13.25 -0.29 13.10
C LYS A 108 -12.27 -0.97 14.07
N LEU A 109 -11.00 -0.56 13.98
CA LEU A 109 -9.91 -1.03 14.84
C LEU A 109 -9.43 0.03 15.84
N ALA A 110 -9.96 1.25 15.77
CA ALA A 110 -9.80 2.25 16.79
C ALA A 110 -11.07 3.08 17.02
N THR A 111 -11.16 3.66 18.21
CA THR A 111 -12.21 4.59 18.64
C THR A 111 -11.63 5.64 19.57
N VAL A 112 -12.28 6.80 19.64
CA VAL A 112 -11.96 7.86 20.61
C VAL A 112 -13.05 7.87 21.67
N ASP A 113 -12.67 7.86 22.94
CA ASP A 113 -13.61 7.93 24.06
C ASP A 113 -14.00 9.40 24.40
N SER A 114 -14.85 9.57 25.41
CA SER A 114 -15.31 10.90 25.85
C SER A 114 -14.21 11.78 26.45
N ASP A 115 -13.11 11.17 26.91
CA ASP A 115 -11.98 11.85 27.52
C ASP A 115 -10.91 12.21 26.47
N GLY A 116 -11.13 11.85 25.21
CA GLY A 116 -10.21 12.09 24.10
C GLY A 116 -9.12 11.02 23.96
N LYS A 117 -9.20 9.92 24.73
CA LYS A 117 -8.26 8.81 24.64
C LYS A 117 -8.57 7.94 23.44
N ILE A 118 -7.52 7.44 22.82
CA ILE A 118 -7.61 6.58 21.64
C ILE A 118 -7.45 5.13 22.06
N HIS A 119 -8.51 4.35 21.90
CA HIS A 119 -8.49 2.89 22.03
C HIS A 119 -8.21 2.28 20.67
N TYR A 120 -7.20 1.42 20.56
CA TYR A 120 -6.81 0.86 19.28
C TYR A 120 -6.31 -0.59 19.40
N LYS A 121 -6.49 -1.38 18.34
CA LYS A 121 -6.04 -2.79 18.30
C LYS A 121 -4.68 -2.93 17.62
N THR A 122 -3.78 -3.68 18.24
CA THR A 122 -2.45 -3.97 17.67
C THR A 122 -2.21 -5.47 17.62
N ALA A 123 -1.65 -5.98 16.53
CA ALA A 123 -1.45 -7.41 16.37
C ALA A 123 -0.38 -7.95 17.34
N THR A 124 -0.65 -9.10 17.97
CA THR A 124 0.27 -9.71 18.95
C THR A 124 1.09 -10.87 18.38
N ASN A 125 0.71 -11.41 17.23
CA ASN A 125 1.38 -12.53 16.58
C ASN A 125 1.72 -12.25 15.10
N ASN A 126 2.63 -13.06 14.54
CA ASN A 126 3.08 -12.95 13.15
C ASN A 126 1.99 -13.30 12.12
N LYS A 127 0.90 -13.95 12.53
CA LYS A 127 -0.24 -14.32 11.68
C LYS A 127 -1.33 -13.25 11.65
N GLY A 128 -1.21 -12.18 12.46
CA GLY A 128 -2.24 -11.15 12.60
C GLY A 128 -3.62 -11.68 12.97
N SER A 129 -3.73 -12.89 13.53
CA SER A 129 -5.02 -13.45 13.98
C SER A 129 -5.42 -12.94 15.34
N ASP A 130 -4.43 -12.55 16.15
CA ASP A 130 -4.62 -12.15 17.53
C ASP A 130 -4.22 -10.67 17.65
N SER A 131 -5.02 -9.93 18.39
CA SER A 131 -4.77 -8.52 18.68
C SER A 131 -5.04 -8.22 20.14
N VAL A 132 -4.39 -7.18 20.64
CA VAL A 132 -4.62 -6.63 21.98
C VAL A 132 -5.07 -5.18 21.84
N GLU A 133 -5.95 -4.75 22.73
CA GLU A 133 -6.32 -3.35 22.84
C GLU A 133 -5.24 -2.56 23.58
N LYS A 134 -4.94 -1.38 23.09
CA LYS A 134 -4.01 -0.40 23.65
C LYS A 134 -4.71 0.95 23.75
N VAL A 135 -4.21 1.80 24.63
CA VAL A 135 -4.79 3.13 24.90
C VAL A 135 -3.70 4.19 24.79
N MET A 136 -3.98 5.26 24.04
CA MET A 136 -3.17 6.48 23.99
C MET A 136 -3.94 7.62 24.65
N ASP A 137 -3.25 8.52 25.33
CA ASP A 137 -3.89 9.67 25.99
C ASP A 137 -4.37 10.75 24.99
N GLY A 138 -3.97 10.63 23.72
CA GLY A 138 -4.45 11.45 22.61
C GLY A 138 -3.79 11.04 21.29
N PRO A 139 -3.97 11.84 20.22
CA PRO A 139 -3.34 11.59 18.93
C PRO A 139 -1.81 11.55 19.01
N ALA A 140 -1.21 10.68 18.21
CA ALA A 140 0.22 10.65 18.00
C ALA A 140 0.70 11.97 17.40
N THR A 141 1.73 12.54 18.00
CA THR A 141 2.41 13.77 17.51
C THR A 141 3.78 13.45 16.93
N LYS A 142 4.25 12.21 17.08
CA LYS A 142 5.45 11.67 16.44
C LYS A 142 5.22 10.25 15.94
N LEU A 143 5.62 9.98 14.71
CA LEU A 143 5.60 8.70 14.04
C LEU A 143 7.02 8.21 13.80
N ILE A 144 7.30 6.97 14.21
CA ILE A 144 8.45 6.18 13.77
C ILE A 144 7.91 5.17 12.75
N ALA A 145 8.12 5.46 11.46
CA ALA A 145 7.64 4.61 10.38
C ALA A 145 8.72 3.61 9.97
N THR A 146 8.44 2.31 10.09
CA THR A 146 9.41 1.25 9.75
C THR A 146 9.24 0.73 8.32
N GLY A 147 8.76 1.61 7.44
CA GLY A 147 8.43 1.35 6.04
C GLY A 147 7.78 2.58 5.42
N SER A 148 8.10 2.85 4.15
CA SER A 148 7.61 4.03 3.41
C SER A 148 6.09 4.07 3.31
N ALA A 149 5.42 2.92 3.18
CA ALA A 149 3.96 2.83 3.12
C ALA A 149 3.28 3.41 4.37
N TYR A 150 3.81 3.16 5.56
CA TYR A 150 3.27 3.69 6.82
C TYR A 150 3.48 5.21 6.93
N ALA A 151 4.65 5.69 6.51
CA ALA A 151 4.91 7.12 6.40
C ALA A 151 3.95 7.78 5.39
N PHE A 152 3.70 7.16 4.24
CA PHE A 152 2.79 7.70 3.24
C PHE A 152 1.33 7.74 3.69
N SER A 153 0.86 6.82 4.54
CA SER A 153 -0.50 6.88 5.08
C SER A 153 -0.80 8.23 5.73
N GLN A 154 0.16 8.79 6.49
CA GLN A 154 0.04 10.12 7.06
C GLN A 154 -0.11 11.21 5.99
N TYR A 155 0.64 11.10 4.89
CA TYR A 155 0.59 12.05 3.78
C TYR A 155 -0.79 12.11 3.13
N TYR A 156 -1.50 10.98 3.01
CA TYR A 156 -2.88 10.94 2.51
C TYR A 156 -3.84 11.78 3.37
N PHE A 157 -3.78 11.62 4.70
CA PHE A 157 -4.63 12.40 5.61
C PHE A 157 -4.27 13.89 5.64
N LEU A 158 -2.98 14.21 5.53
CA LEU A 158 -2.54 15.60 5.40
C LEU A 158 -3.02 16.21 4.08
N CYS A 159 -2.96 15.48 2.97
CA CYS A 159 -3.50 15.94 1.70
C CYS A 159 -5.01 16.27 1.81
N ALA A 160 -5.79 15.41 2.47
CA ALA A 160 -7.20 15.69 2.76
C ALA A 160 -7.37 16.95 3.66
N LYS A 161 -6.53 17.11 4.69
CA LYS A 161 -6.53 18.31 5.56
C LYS A 161 -6.29 19.60 4.77
N TYR A 162 -5.36 19.57 3.81
CA TYR A 162 -4.97 20.72 3.00
C TYR A 162 -5.77 20.86 1.71
N ASP A 163 -6.77 19.99 1.48
CA ASP A 163 -7.63 20.01 0.29
C ASP A 163 -6.88 19.84 -1.03
N VAL A 164 -5.86 18.98 -1.04
CA VAL A 164 -5.01 18.71 -2.22
C VAL A 164 -4.99 17.21 -2.53
N LYS A 165 -4.80 16.86 -3.80
CA LYS A 165 -4.67 15.46 -4.22
C LYS A 165 -3.30 14.92 -3.78
N PRO A 166 -3.22 13.72 -3.15
CA PRO A 166 -1.95 13.07 -2.85
C PRO A 166 -1.02 13.00 -4.06
N PHE A 167 0.22 13.42 -3.87
CA PHE A 167 1.32 13.39 -4.85
C PHE A 167 1.13 14.26 -6.09
N SER A 168 0.09 15.09 -6.13
CA SER A 168 -0.03 16.14 -7.14
C SER A 168 1.06 17.20 -7.00
N ASP A 169 1.31 17.95 -8.07
CA ASP A 169 2.23 19.09 -8.02
C ASP A 169 1.81 20.13 -6.97
N GLU A 170 0.50 20.32 -6.77
CA GLU A 170 -0.02 21.19 -5.72
C GLU A 170 0.38 20.69 -4.33
N ALA A 171 0.22 19.39 -4.06
CA ALA A 171 0.57 18.80 -2.76
C ALA A 171 2.08 18.82 -2.49
N LYS A 172 2.92 18.61 -3.52
CA LYS A 172 4.39 18.66 -3.40
C LYS A 172 4.90 20.08 -3.11
N ASN A 173 4.23 21.08 -3.65
CA ASN A 173 4.60 22.48 -3.48
C ASN A 173 3.91 23.15 -2.28
N ASN A 174 2.97 22.48 -1.63
CA ASN A 174 2.33 22.97 -0.42
C ASN A 174 3.29 22.89 0.79
N THR A 175 3.93 24.02 1.09
CA THR A 175 4.95 24.11 2.16
C THR A 175 4.39 23.79 3.55
N ALA A 176 3.15 24.17 3.85
CA ALA A 176 2.53 23.90 5.14
C ALA A 176 2.30 22.39 5.34
N LEU A 177 1.76 21.72 4.32
CA LEU A 177 1.59 20.27 4.29
C LEU A 177 2.92 19.55 4.50
N VAL A 178 3.93 19.91 3.72
CA VAL A 178 5.25 19.25 3.76
C VAL A 178 5.96 19.47 5.10
N ASN A 179 5.82 20.65 5.71
CA ASN A 179 6.37 20.93 7.04
C ASN A 179 5.63 20.12 8.12
N GLU A 180 4.30 20.03 8.05
CA GLU A 180 3.52 19.23 8.98
C GLU A 180 3.87 17.74 8.87
N PHE A 181 4.03 17.25 7.63
CA PHE A 181 4.47 15.88 7.38
C PHE A 181 5.78 15.55 8.11
N GLN A 182 6.80 16.42 7.95
CA GLN A 182 8.09 16.27 8.61
C GLN A 182 8.02 16.42 10.12
N SER A 183 7.17 17.33 10.62
CA SER A 183 7.05 17.56 12.05
C SER A 183 6.53 16.32 12.80
N LEU A 184 5.71 15.52 12.13
CA LEU A 184 5.13 14.29 12.63
C LEU A 184 6.07 13.08 12.37
N ASN A 185 6.77 13.03 11.24
CA ASN A 185 7.63 11.89 10.89
C ASN A 185 9.05 12.03 11.46
N TYR A 186 9.33 11.36 12.58
CA TYR A 186 10.57 11.56 13.35
C TYR A 186 11.74 10.71 12.84
N ALA A 187 11.49 9.46 12.43
CA ALA A 187 12.51 8.52 11.96
C ALA A 187 12.01 7.79 10.71
N GLY A 188 11.80 8.53 9.62
CA GLY A 188 11.26 8.03 8.36
C GLY A 188 11.59 8.94 7.17
N LEU A 189 10.61 9.16 6.29
CA LEU A 189 10.79 9.89 5.05
C LEU A 189 11.08 11.40 5.30
N THR A 190 12.00 11.95 4.52
CA THR A 190 12.44 13.35 4.54
C THR A 190 11.71 14.21 3.51
N LYS A 191 11.94 15.54 3.52
CA LYS A 191 11.45 16.47 2.48
C LYS A 191 11.83 16.04 1.06
N ALA A 192 13.08 15.61 0.90
CA ALA A 192 13.62 15.20 -0.39
C ALA A 192 12.84 13.99 -0.93
N ASP A 193 12.38 13.11 -0.04
CA ASP A 193 11.59 11.93 -0.38
C ASP A 193 10.17 12.24 -0.83
N ILE A 194 9.63 13.41 -0.50
CA ILE A 194 8.34 13.84 -1.07
C ILE A 194 8.58 14.48 -2.45
N ALA A 195 9.62 15.30 -2.57
CA ALA A 195 9.93 16.01 -3.81
C ALA A 195 10.31 15.10 -4.97
N THR A 196 10.93 13.95 -4.70
CA THR A 196 11.28 12.94 -5.71
C THR A 196 10.19 11.90 -5.97
N SER A 197 9.12 11.89 -5.16
CA SER A 197 8.00 10.97 -5.42
C SER A 197 7.23 11.49 -6.63
N SER A 198 7.21 10.73 -7.71
CA SER A 198 6.38 11.02 -8.89
C SER A 198 4.92 10.63 -8.62
N GLU A 199 3.98 11.20 -9.39
CA GLU A 199 2.65 10.57 -9.53
C GLU A 199 2.76 9.17 -10.15
N ASP A 200 3.87 8.89 -10.82
CA ASP A 200 4.22 7.60 -11.39
C ASP A 200 4.64 6.62 -10.28
N LEU A 201 3.76 5.66 -10.01
CA LEU A 201 3.96 4.62 -9.01
C LEU A 201 5.25 3.82 -9.26
N ALA A 202 5.68 3.63 -10.51
CA ALA A 202 6.90 2.90 -10.83
C ALA A 202 8.18 3.59 -10.31
N ALA A 203 8.22 4.92 -10.29
CA ALA A 203 9.35 5.69 -9.77
C ALA A 203 9.32 5.86 -8.24
N LEU A 204 8.15 5.71 -7.60
CA LEU A 204 8.02 5.54 -6.15
C LEU A 204 8.58 4.18 -5.66
N TYR A 205 8.57 3.16 -6.52
CA TYR A 205 9.00 1.79 -6.20
C TYR A 205 10.42 1.44 -6.69
N GLY A 206 11.16 2.40 -7.25
CA GLY A 206 12.57 2.21 -7.61
C GLY A 206 13.43 1.90 -6.37
N ALA A 207 14.50 1.12 -6.56
CA ALA A 207 15.41 0.62 -5.52
C ALA A 207 15.98 1.70 -4.56
N ALA A 208 15.92 2.99 -4.92
CA ALA A 208 16.34 4.11 -4.09
C ALA A 208 15.39 4.44 -2.92
N TYR A 209 14.13 3.98 -2.93
CA TYR A 209 13.15 4.24 -1.87
C TYR A 209 13.17 3.21 -0.72
N ILE A 210 13.66 2.01 -1.00
CA ILE A 210 13.57 0.85 -0.10
C ILE A 210 14.48 0.98 1.14
N ASN A 211 15.41 1.94 1.16
CA ASN A 211 16.42 2.09 2.22
C ASN A 211 16.29 3.33 3.13
N ARG A 212 15.20 4.10 3.06
CA ARG A 212 15.11 5.39 3.80
C ARG A 212 14.36 5.34 5.12
N CYS A 213 13.53 4.32 5.33
CA CYS A 213 12.98 3.97 6.64
C CYS A 213 13.69 2.73 7.17
N SER A 214 14.00 2.69 8.47
CA SER A 214 14.58 1.49 9.07
C SER A 214 13.56 0.36 9.08
N SER A 215 13.84 -0.72 8.36
CA SER A 215 13.02 -1.94 8.38
C SER A 215 13.00 -2.53 9.78
N LEU A 216 11.83 -2.97 10.26
CA LEU A 216 11.72 -3.72 11.54
C LEU A 216 12.68 -4.91 11.60
N LYS A 217 12.95 -5.54 10.44
CA LYS A 217 13.82 -6.72 10.34
C LYS A 217 15.25 -6.43 10.83
N THR A 218 15.71 -5.20 10.65
CA THR A 218 17.11 -4.79 10.89
C THR A 218 17.20 -3.57 11.80
N TYR A 219 16.12 -3.17 12.47
CA TYR A 219 16.12 -2.01 13.34
C TYR A 219 16.91 -2.33 14.61
N ASP A 220 18.04 -1.63 14.80
CA ASP A 220 18.83 -1.71 16.01
C ASP A 220 18.02 -1.25 17.24
N LEU A 221 17.97 -2.09 18.28
CA LEU A 221 17.09 -1.86 19.44
C LEU A 221 17.58 -0.72 20.33
N GLU A 222 18.89 -0.52 20.46
CA GLU A 222 19.45 0.60 21.24
C GLU A 222 19.14 1.93 20.55
N LYS A 223 19.35 1.98 19.23
CA LYS A 223 18.94 3.12 18.40
C LYS A 223 17.45 3.35 18.47
N LEU A 224 16.61 2.31 18.38
CA LEU A 224 15.16 2.43 18.48
C LEU A 224 14.72 3.07 19.81
N GLY A 225 15.28 2.59 20.93
CA GLY A 225 14.99 3.18 22.25
C GLY A 225 15.41 4.65 22.32
N THR A 226 16.54 4.99 21.71
CA THR A 226 17.03 6.39 21.62
C THR A 226 16.11 7.25 20.74
N ASP A 227 15.68 6.74 19.58
CA ASP A 227 14.76 7.45 18.68
C ASP A 227 13.42 7.73 19.37
N VAL A 228 12.86 6.77 20.11
CA VAL A 228 11.61 6.96 20.88
C VAL A 228 11.78 8.05 21.94
N LYS A 229 12.86 8.01 22.74
CA LYS A 229 13.13 9.05 23.75
C LYS A 229 13.25 10.43 23.12
N ASN A 230 14.04 10.54 22.05
CA ASN A 230 14.26 11.82 21.40
C ASN A 230 13.00 12.35 20.70
N ALA A 231 12.17 11.47 20.12
CA ALA A 231 10.87 11.84 19.57
C ALA A 231 9.94 12.40 20.65
N ARG A 232 9.88 11.71 21.79
CA ARG A 232 9.06 12.09 22.95
C ARG A 232 9.46 13.47 23.48
N GLY A 233 10.76 13.76 23.51
CA GLY A 233 11.34 14.99 24.04
C GLY A 233 11.42 15.00 25.57
N ASP A 234 12.18 15.95 26.10
CA ASP A 234 12.53 16.01 27.54
C ASP A 234 11.65 16.97 28.36
N SER A 235 10.83 17.80 27.71
CA SER A 235 10.02 18.84 28.37
C SER A 235 8.52 18.53 28.25
N ALA A 236 7.78 18.70 29.35
CA ALA A 236 6.33 18.52 29.37
C ALA A 236 5.58 19.71 28.69
N PRO A 237 4.45 19.45 28.00
CA PRO A 237 3.86 18.14 27.74
C PRO A 237 4.69 17.34 26.73
N TYR A 238 4.85 16.05 27.00
CA TYR A 238 5.59 15.13 26.12
C TYR A 238 4.84 14.88 24.82
N ASN A 239 5.57 14.57 23.75
CA ASN A 239 4.95 14.10 22.52
C ASN A 239 4.45 12.66 22.69
N GLU A 240 3.22 12.36 22.26
CA GLU A 240 2.75 11.00 22.02
C GLU A 240 3.47 10.38 20.81
N VAL A 241 4.29 9.35 21.05
CA VAL A 241 5.09 8.67 20.01
C VAL A 241 4.46 7.34 19.65
N ILE A 242 4.24 7.09 18.35
CA ILE A 242 3.76 5.81 17.82
C ILE A 242 4.80 5.22 16.85
N LEU A 243 5.12 3.94 17.02
CA LEU A 243 5.79 3.15 16.00
C LEU A 243 4.76 2.36 15.18
N MET A 244 4.83 2.45 13.86
CA MET A 244 3.97 1.71 12.93
C MET A 244 4.80 0.73 12.10
N GLY A 245 4.36 -0.53 12.04
CA GLY A 245 5.09 -1.55 11.30
C GLY A 245 4.32 -2.86 11.07
N SER A 246 4.94 -3.79 10.35
CA SER A 246 4.37 -5.10 10.05
C SER A 246 4.46 -6.05 11.24
N ALA A 247 3.34 -6.66 11.65
CA ALA A 247 3.32 -7.66 12.70
C ALA A 247 4.14 -8.91 12.34
N THR A 248 4.08 -9.33 11.08
CA THR A 248 4.83 -10.47 10.54
C THR A 248 6.33 -10.26 10.73
N ILE A 249 6.85 -9.09 10.35
CA ILE A 249 8.27 -8.78 10.45
C ILE A 249 8.69 -8.59 11.91
N ALA A 250 7.93 -7.80 12.68
CA ALA A 250 8.24 -7.54 14.09
C ALA A 250 8.38 -8.86 14.87
N LYS A 251 7.42 -9.78 14.74
CA LYS A 251 7.42 -11.00 15.54
C LYS A 251 8.33 -12.10 15.01
N ALA A 252 8.55 -12.19 13.69
CA ALA A 252 9.44 -13.20 13.12
C ALA A 252 10.92 -12.82 13.20
N SER A 253 11.24 -11.52 13.14
CA SER A 253 12.63 -11.06 12.99
C SER A 253 13.16 -10.24 14.15
N ASN A 254 12.30 -9.57 14.93
CA ASN A 254 12.75 -8.70 16.02
C ASN A 254 11.70 -8.58 17.15
N PRO A 255 11.46 -9.67 17.92
CA PRO A 255 10.33 -9.77 18.85
C PRO A 255 10.37 -8.75 19.99
N GLU A 256 11.55 -8.20 20.30
CA GLU A 256 11.78 -7.23 21.38
C GLU A 256 11.36 -5.80 21.04
N ILE A 257 11.07 -5.48 19.77
CA ILE A 257 10.67 -4.13 19.34
C ILE A 257 9.53 -3.56 20.19
N VAL A 258 8.52 -4.37 20.50
CA VAL A 258 7.38 -3.91 21.30
C VAL A 258 7.84 -3.49 22.69
N THR A 259 8.60 -4.35 23.37
CA THR A 259 9.14 -4.08 24.70
C THR A 259 10.05 -2.86 24.70
N THR A 260 10.91 -2.71 23.69
CA THR A 260 11.82 -1.57 23.56
C THR A 260 11.05 -0.26 23.42
N VAL A 261 10.02 -0.20 22.57
CA VAL A 261 9.23 1.03 22.41
C VAL A 261 8.45 1.37 23.68
N GLU A 262 7.76 0.39 24.26
CA GLU A 262 6.92 0.59 25.45
C GLU A 262 7.74 0.97 26.69
N THR A 263 8.92 0.37 26.90
CA THR A 263 9.83 0.72 28.01
C THR A 263 10.37 2.15 27.89
N ASN A 264 10.34 2.72 26.68
CA ASN A 264 10.74 4.10 26.41
C ASN A 264 9.53 5.06 26.30
N ASN A 265 8.36 4.65 26.81
CA ASN A 265 7.11 5.41 26.80
C ASN A 265 6.60 5.78 25.40
N GLY A 266 6.84 4.92 24.42
CA GLY A 266 6.18 4.98 23.11
C GLY A 266 5.07 3.94 22.99
N HIS A 267 4.26 4.09 21.94
CA HIS A 267 3.19 3.17 21.57
C HIS A 267 3.57 2.37 20.32
N VAL A 268 2.94 1.21 20.13
CA VAL A 268 3.17 0.37 18.94
C VAL A 268 1.86 -0.02 18.27
N MET A 269 1.81 0.18 16.95
CA MET A 269 0.78 -0.33 16.06
C MET A 269 1.39 -1.30 15.05
N LEU A 270 1.19 -2.60 15.29
CA LEU A 270 1.57 -3.67 14.38
C LEU A 270 0.38 -4.04 13.49
N MET A 271 0.59 -3.92 12.19
CA MET A 271 -0.41 -4.14 11.15
C MET A 271 -0.18 -5.45 10.41
N ASN A 272 -1.28 -6.10 10.03
CA ASN A 272 -1.28 -7.28 9.18
C ASN A 272 -2.65 -7.46 8.49
N ALA A 273 -2.91 -6.67 7.44
CA ALA A 273 -4.15 -6.76 6.69
C ALA A 273 -4.17 -8.05 5.86
N LYS A 274 -5.24 -8.84 6.00
CA LYS A 274 -5.39 -10.12 5.30
C LYS A 274 -6.18 -10.02 4.02
N ASP A 275 -7.02 -8.99 3.95
CA ASP A 275 -7.92 -8.71 2.84
C ASP A 275 -8.12 -7.20 2.70
N ILE A 276 -8.84 -6.80 1.65
CA ILE A 276 -9.12 -5.40 1.34
C ILE A 276 -9.94 -4.71 2.46
N PRO A 277 -11.03 -5.31 3.00
CA PRO A 277 -11.74 -4.75 4.15
C PRO A 277 -10.85 -4.47 5.37
N ALA A 278 -9.96 -5.40 5.73
CA ALA A 278 -9.01 -5.22 6.82
C ALA A 278 -8.04 -4.07 6.54
N THR A 279 -7.69 -3.83 5.27
CA THR A 279 -6.90 -2.66 4.91
C THR A 279 -7.68 -1.37 5.18
N PHE A 280 -8.95 -1.26 4.80
CA PHE A 280 -9.75 -0.06 5.12
C PHE A 280 -9.87 0.16 6.63
N ALA A 281 -10.02 -0.91 7.41
CA ALA A 281 -10.01 -0.82 8.87
C ALA A 281 -8.69 -0.28 9.44
N MET A 282 -7.56 -0.65 8.85
CA MET A 282 -6.24 -0.15 9.24
C MET A 282 -6.02 1.30 8.79
N VAL A 283 -6.52 1.70 7.62
CA VAL A 283 -6.49 3.09 7.16
C VAL A 283 -7.29 3.99 8.12
N ASP A 284 -8.52 3.59 8.46
CA ASP A 284 -9.36 4.27 9.47
C ASP A 284 -8.62 4.43 10.80
N GLN A 285 -8.04 3.34 11.29
CA GLN A 285 -7.25 3.31 12.52
C GLN A 285 -6.03 4.25 12.49
N ILE A 286 -5.26 4.26 11.38
CA ILE A 286 -4.12 5.16 11.21
C ILE A 286 -4.60 6.61 11.28
N GLY A 287 -5.71 6.94 10.59
CA GLY A 287 -6.29 8.27 10.61
C GLY A 287 -6.64 8.74 12.03
N ILE A 288 -7.33 7.88 12.80
CA ILE A 288 -7.68 8.17 14.20
C ILE A 288 -6.43 8.39 15.05
N ILE A 289 -5.46 7.47 14.98
CA ILE A 289 -4.21 7.55 15.77
C ILE A 289 -3.42 8.82 15.45
N LEU A 290 -3.43 9.26 14.19
CA LEU A 290 -2.73 10.48 13.76
C LEU A 290 -3.58 11.75 13.95
N GLY A 291 -4.76 11.65 14.55
CA GLY A 291 -5.60 12.81 14.86
C GLY A 291 -6.32 13.42 13.66
N ALA A 292 -6.48 12.67 12.57
CA ALA A 292 -7.34 13.08 11.47
C ALA A 292 -8.80 13.14 11.95
N SER A 293 -9.53 14.16 11.52
CA SER A 293 -10.97 14.27 11.78
C SER A 293 -11.73 13.16 11.04
N GLU A 294 -12.91 12.79 11.55
CA GLU A 294 -13.79 11.80 10.88
C GLU A 294 -14.06 12.17 9.42
N ALA A 295 -14.27 13.45 9.11
CA ALA A 295 -14.47 13.92 7.74
C ALA A 295 -13.25 13.68 6.84
N GLN A 296 -12.03 13.86 7.35
CA GLN A 296 -10.80 13.60 6.59
C GLN A 296 -10.59 12.10 6.38
N ILE A 297 -10.91 11.28 7.38
CA ILE A 297 -10.84 9.83 7.29
C ILE A 297 -11.82 9.32 6.23
N ASP A 298 -13.08 9.77 6.31
CA ASP A 298 -14.13 9.44 5.36
C ASP A 298 -13.78 9.85 3.93
N GLU A 299 -13.16 11.03 3.74
CA GLU A 299 -12.71 11.50 2.44
C GLU A 299 -11.65 10.57 1.84
N VAL A 300 -10.61 10.22 2.62
CA VAL A 300 -9.56 9.29 2.17
C VAL A 300 -10.13 7.92 1.87
N ILE A 301 -10.96 7.36 2.75
CA ILE A 301 -11.54 6.02 2.56
C ILE A 301 -12.47 5.98 1.35
N GLN A 302 -13.33 6.99 1.16
CA GLN A 302 -14.23 7.04 0.01
C GLN A 302 -13.50 7.22 -1.31
N ASP A 303 -12.41 7.99 -1.37
CA ASP A 303 -11.55 8.06 -2.55
C ASP A 303 -10.99 6.69 -2.91
N LEU A 304 -10.40 6.00 -1.93
CA LEU A 304 -9.83 4.67 -2.10
C LEU A 304 -10.89 3.63 -2.53
N GLN A 305 -12.08 3.65 -1.93
CA GLN A 305 -13.21 2.78 -2.30
C GLN A 305 -13.70 3.06 -3.72
N LEU A 306 -13.79 4.33 -4.12
CA LEU A 306 -14.16 4.71 -5.48
C LEU A 306 -13.13 4.19 -6.49
N ARG A 307 -11.84 4.40 -6.23
CA ARG A 307 -10.76 3.92 -7.08
C ARG A 307 -10.78 2.41 -7.25
N LEU A 308 -10.94 1.66 -6.15
CA LEU A 308 -11.14 0.21 -6.17
C LEU A 308 -12.37 -0.19 -7.01
N TYR A 309 -13.49 0.53 -6.86
CA TYR A 309 -14.72 0.24 -7.60
C TYR A 309 -14.54 0.42 -9.10
N LYS A 310 -13.81 1.45 -9.54
CA LYS A 310 -13.51 1.65 -10.96
C LYS A 310 -12.72 0.47 -11.52
N VAL A 311 -11.71 0.00 -10.79
CA VAL A 311 -10.97 -1.21 -11.17
C VAL A 311 -11.90 -2.42 -11.23
N TYR A 312 -12.75 -2.63 -10.21
CA TYR A 312 -13.71 -3.75 -10.17
C TYR A 312 -14.66 -3.79 -11.36
N VAL A 313 -15.26 -2.64 -11.73
CA VAL A 313 -16.16 -2.54 -12.89
C VAL A 313 -15.39 -2.86 -14.18
N SER A 314 -14.21 -2.26 -14.33
CA SER A 314 -13.37 -2.46 -15.52
C SER A 314 -12.92 -3.92 -15.67
N LEU A 315 -12.53 -4.56 -14.56
CA LEU A 315 -12.20 -5.98 -14.50
C LEU A 315 -13.37 -6.86 -14.91
N THR A 316 -14.57 -6.57 -14.39
CA THR A 316 -15.78 -7.33 -14.73
C THR A 316 -16.06 -7.29 -16.23
N GLU A 317 -15.92 -6.13 -16.86
CA GLU A 317 -16.11 -5.97 -18.31
C GLU A 317 -15.00 -6.67 -19.11
N LYS A 318 -13.73 -6.53 -18.72
CA LYS A 318 -12.59 -7.15 -19.40
C LYS A 318 -12.60 -8.68 -19.28
N ASN A 319 -13.06 -9.20 -18.14
CA ASN A 319 -13.14 -10.63 -17.89
C ASN A 319 -14.38 -11.29 -18.51
N ALA A 320 -15.41 -10.53 -18.90
CA ALA A 320 -16.66 -11.09 -19.44
C ALA A 320 -16.49 -11.95 -20.71
N GLY A 321 -15.36 -11.81 -21.42
CA GLY A 321 -15.01 -12.61 -22.59
C GLY A 321 -13.87 -13.62 -22.38
N LEU A 322 -13.30 -13.72 -21.19
CA LEU A 322 -12.19 -14.64 -20.91
C LEU A 322 -12.72 -16.03 -20.62
N THR A 323 -12.25 -17.03 -21.36
CA THR A 323 -12.55 -18.45 -21.11
C THR A 323 -11.67 -19.05 -20.03
N THR A 324 -10.50 -18.45 -19.79
CA THR A 324 -9.52 -18.89 -18.80
C THR A 324 -9.03 -17.68 -18.03
N PRO A 325 -9.02 -17.71 -16.69
CA PRO A 325 -8.39 -16.67 -15.89
C PRO A 325 -6.90 -16.53 -16.20
N HIS A 326 -6.34 -15.33 -16.03
CA HIS A 326 -4.89 -15.15 -15.99
C HIS A 326 -4.28 -16.01 -14.88
N LYS A 327 -3.12 -16.59 -15.14
CA LYS A 327 -2.40 -17.45 -14.22
C LYS A 327 -1.18 -16.74 -13.67
N ALA A 328 -1.17 -16.55 -12.36
CA ALA A 328 -0.18 -15.76 -11.67
C ALA A 328 0.87 -16.62 -10.97
N TYR A 329 2.13 -16.19 -11.08
CA TYR A 329 3.24 -16.65 -10.25
C TYR A 329 3.80 -15.46 -9.47
N PHE A 330 3.95 -15.58 -8.15
CA PHE A 330 4.56 -14.53 -7.31
C PHE A 330 5.74 -15.09 -6.54
N GLU A 331 6.94 -14.62 -6.84
CA GLU A 331 8.16 -15.05 -6.15
C GLU A 331 8.62 -14.05 -5.11
N GLY A 332 8.90 -14.56 -3.90
CA GLY A 332 9.53 -13.82 -2.82
C GLY A 332 11.04 -13.67 -3.02
N SER A 333 11.68 -12.81 -2.21
CA SER A 333 13.15 -12.63 -2.24
C SER A 333 13.95 -13.88 -1.87
N SER A 334 13.30 -14.89 -1.28
CA SER A 334 13.91 -16.20 -1.00
C SER A 334 13.96 -17.12 -2.21
N GLY A 335 13.46 -16.71 -3.38
CA GLY A 335 13.32 -17.56 -4.56
C GLY A 335 12.17 -18.56 -4.50
N LYS A 336 11.29 -18.44 -3.50
CA LYS A 336 10.12 -19.31 -3.32
C LYS A 336 8.86 -18.58 -3.77
N ALA A 337 7.89 -19.33 -4.28
CA ALA A 337 6.56 -18.82 -4.50
C ALA A 337 5.96 -18.25 -3.21
N SER A 338 5.10 -17.25 -3.34
CA SER A 338 4.26 -16.78 -2.24
C SER A 338 3.29 -17.88 -1.82
N SER A 339 2.88 -17.87 -0.56
CA SER A 339 1.89 -18.83 -0.04
C SER A 339 0.48 -18.55 -0.55
N ASP A 340 -0.39 -19.55 -0.47
CA ASP A 340 -1.83 -19.52 -0.78
C ASP A 340 -2.66 -18.71 0.23
N THR A 341 -1.99 -17.98 1.12
CA THR A 341 -2.58 -17.15 2.18
C THR A 341 -1.91 -15.78 2.23
N GLY A 342 -2.61 -14.81 2.83
CA GLY A 342 -2.11 -13.45 3.07
C GLY A 342 -2.51 -12.45 1.99
N SER A 343 -1.97 -11.23 2.11
CA SER A 343 -2.39 -10.07 1.31
C SER A 343 -2.13 -10.27 -0.19
N GLY A 344 -0.98 -10.83 -0.58
CA GLY A 344 -0.66 -11.10 -1.99
C GLY A 344 -1.69 -12.02 -2.68
N LYS A 345 -2.15 -13.05 -1.97
CA LYS A 345 -3.25 -13.93 -2.43
C LYS A 345 -4.56 -13.16 -2.53
N SER A 346 -4.93 -12.40 -1.50
CA SER A 346 -6.18 -11.63 -1.50
C SER A 346 -6.25 -10.61 -2.64
N LEU A 347 -5.12 -10.02 -3.04
CA LEU A 347 -5.06 -9.11 -4.19
C LEU A 347 -5.35 -9.88 -5.48
N CYS A 348 -4.70 -11.02 -5.71
CA CYS A 348 -4.96 -11.85 -6.90
C CYS A 348 -6.40 -12.38 -6.93
N ASP A 349 -7.00 -12.66 -5.77
CA ASP A 349 -8.41 -13.06 -5.66
C ASP A 349 -9.38 -11.94 -6.04
N PHE A 350 -9.00 -10.67 -5.82
CA PHE A 350 -9.78 -9.54 -6.31
C PHE A 350 -9.79 -9.49 -7.85
N PHE A 351 -8.67 -9.85 -8.50
CA PHE A 351 -8.59 -9.97 -9.95
C PHE A 351 -9.27 -11.23 -10.52
N GLY A 352 -9.51 -12.22 -9.67
CA GLY A 352 -9.99 -13.54 -10.09
C GLY A 352 -8.93 -14.35 -10.84
N TRP A 353 -7.65 -14.09 -10.59
CA TRP A 353 -6.53 -14.83 -11.21
C TRP A 353 -6.40 -16.25 -10.65
N ASP A 354 -5.91 -17.16 -11.47
CA ASP A 354 -5.47 -18.49 -11.05
C ASP A 354 -4.15 -18.36 -10.26
N THR A 355 -4.23 -18.62 -8.96
CA THR A 355 -3.11 -18.60 -8.03
C THR A 355 -2.64 -20.01 -7.64
N THR A 356 -2.84 -21.02 -8.49
CA THR A 356 -2.41 -22.41 -8.22
C THR A 356 -0.90 -22.54 -8.01
N LEU A 357 -0.10 -21.58 -8.47
CA LEU A 357 1.34 -21.52 -8.24
C LEU A 357 1.72 -20.81 -6.92
N PHE A 358 0.75 -20.40 -6.10
CA PHE A 358 1.00 -19.79 -4.78
C PHE A 358 1.08 -20.89 -3.72
N ASP A 359 2.08 -21.76 -3.81
CA ASP A 359 2.20 -22.96 -2.98
C ASP A 359 3.34 -22.89 -1.95
N GLY A 360 4.07 -21.77 -1.89
CA GLY A 360 5.25 -21.63 -1.04
C GLY A 360 6.48 -22.42 -1.49
N ALA A 361 6.41 -23.10 -2.64
CA ALA A 361 7.46 -23.98 -3.14
C ALA A 361 8.50 -23.24 -4.00
N GLU A 362 9.65 -23.88 -4.20
CA GLU A 362 10.60 -23.48 -5.24
C GLU A 362 10.11 -24.04 -6.57
N HIS A 363 10.09 -23.20 -7.62
CA HIS A 363 9.75 -23.60 -8.98
C HIS A 363 10.96 -23.38 -9.87
N ASP A 364 11.41 -24.41 -10.58
CA ASP A 364 12.48 -24.29 -11.56
C ASP A 364 11.98 -23.65 -12.87
N THR A 365 12.89 -23.38 -13.80
CA THR A 365 12.51 -22.76 -15.09
C THR A 365 11.56 -23.65 -15.90
N GLU A 366 11.79 -24.97 -15.93
CA GLU A 366 11.03 -25.91 -16.77
C GLU A 366 9.58 -26.05 -16.28
N SER A 367 9.38 -26.14 -14.97
CA SER A 367 8.05 -26.18 -14.35
C SER A 367 7.25 -24.92 -14.64
N LEU A 368 7.86 -23.72 -14.55
CA LEU A 368 7.18 -22.46 -14.88
C LEU A 368 6.87 -22.35 -16.38
N LEU A 369 7.80 -22.75 -17.27
CA LEU A 369 7.56 -22.80 -18.72
C LEU A 369 6.44 -23.77 -19.10
N THR A 370 6.29 -24.87 -18.35
CA THR A 370 5.21 -25.85 -18.54
C THR A 370 3.88 -25.33 -17.99
N ALA A 371 3.91 -24.71 -16.80
CA ALA A 371 2.73 -24.19 -16.13
C ALA A 371 2.14 -22.95 -16.84
N LYS A 372 2.97 -22.24 -17.63
CA LYS A 372 2.63 -21.07 -18.44
C LYS A 372 1.86 -19.98 -17.69
N PRO A 373 2.38 -19.46 -16.55
CA PRO A 373 1.83 -18.25 -15.98
C PRO A 373 2.01 -17.09 -16.97
N ASP A 374 0.97 -16.28 -17.14
CA ASP A 374 0.98 -15.08 -17.98
C ASP A 374 1.11 -13.79 -17.16
N VAL A 375 1.18 -13.92 -15.83
CA VAL A 375 1.53 -12.85 -14.89
C VAL A 375 2.64 -13.32 -13.96
N LEU A 376 3.80 -12.65 -14.00
CA LEU A 376 4.94 -12.88 -13.11
C LEU A 376 5.08 -11.68 -12.16
N MET A 377 5.06 -11.95 -10.86
CA MET A 377 5.23 -10.95 -9.81
C MET A 377 6.49 -11.23 -9.01
N PHE A 378 7.24 -10.17 -8.70
CA PHE A 378 8.42 -10.22 -7.84
C PHE A 378 8.37 -9.06 -6.84
N TYR A 379 8.97 -9.22 -5.66
CA TYR A 379 9.07 -8.06 -4.76
C TYR A 379 10.08 -7.02 -5.27
N THR A 380 9.79 -5.75 -5.05
CA THR A 380 10.71 -4.65 -5.37
C THR A 380 11.96 -4.65 -4.49
N ASN A 381 11.87 -5.19 -3.27
CA ASN A 381 12.98 -5.31 -2.33
C ASN A 381 13.79 -6.61 -2.49
N ASP A 382 13.51 -7.38 -3.52
CA ASP A 382 14.34 -8.50 -3.94
C ASP A 382 15.57 -7.97 -4.69
N ASP A 383 16.74 -8.17 -4.08
CA ASP A 383 18.05 -7.63 -4.48
C ASP A 383 18.70 -8.40 -5.64
N ARG A 384 18.14 -9.55 -6.03
CA ARG A 384 18.60 -10.31 -7.19
C ARG A 384 18.44 -9.48 -8.46
N ALA A 385 19.38 -9.62 -9.38
CA ALA A 385 19.29 -8.97 -10.69
C ALA A 385 18.13 -9.54 -11.53
N LYS A 386 17.57 -8.74 -12.46
CA LYS A 386 16.36 -9.12 -13.21
C LYS A 386 16.58 -10.36 -14.08
N ASP A 387 17.77 -10.52 -14.65
CA ASP A 387 18.20 -11.73 -15.37
C ASP A 387 18.15 -12.98 -14.48
N VAL A 388 18.57 -12.86 -13.22
CA VAL A 388 18.47 -13.95 -12.23
C VAL A 388 17.02 -14.28 -11.92
N LYS A 389 16.17 -13.28 -11.64
CA LYS A 389 14.72 -13.50 -11.39
C LYS A 389 14.03 -14.16 -12.59
N MET A 390 14.39 -13.71 -13.79
CA MET A 390 13.88 -14.21 -15.07
C MET A 390 14.59 -15.48 -15.54
N ARG A 391 15.51 -16.04 -14.75
CA ARG A 391 16.22 -17.30 -15.02
C ARG A 391 16.90 -17.31 -16.40
N VAL A 392 17.48 -16.17 -16.79
CA VAL A 392 18.28 -16.03 -18.00
C VAL A 392 19.67 -16.59 -17.71
N THR A 393 19.88 -17.87 -17.96
CA THR A 393 21.23 -18.45 -17.92
C THR A 393 22.02 -17.98 -19.14
N SER A 394 23.25 -17.51 -18.92
CA SER A 394 24.21 -17.10 -19.95
C SER A 394 24.36 -18.14 -21.04
#